data_AF-A0A1Y0FX92-F1
#
_entry.id   AF-A0A1Y0FX92-F1
#
_cell.length_a   1.000
_cell.length_b   1.000
_cell.length_c   1.000
_cell.angle_alpha   90.00
_cell.angle_beta   90.00
_cell.angle_gamma   90.00
#
_symmetry.space_group_name_H-M   'P 1'
#
loop_
_entity.id
_entity.type
_entity.pdbx_description
1 polymer ?
#
loop_
_entity_poly.entity_id
_entity_poly.type
_entity_poly.pdbx_seq_one_letter_code
_entity_poly.pdbx_strand_id
1 'polypeptide(L)'
;MEFIGTTDGGCDYLFYQDCDPVTHSWILGNKARDSTLAIGGYAYYAIKNGTETSEVVLRTDDLPVRRGAESFAFNDKLWIIGGYESGARNDIWSSVDGANWKIELEQGAFSGREYHRVAHFNNQLWLIGGDSSKGPTNDVWSSSDGINWTLRNANSPFSPRYGHALVAFNGKLWLIGGEDDESWFGDIWSSSNGINWVQETDLAVFGARTSFEVIEFEGQLLLSGGYGESGRTNDIWTSLDGVNWSLAIEYANFSRRYGHAIHEVDGRLWLTGGSTDDLSVDEIWWSDDGVIWEQSMATLPDTYFEHRVLTLNDQLYMVGGFLRNTIWNSTDSLTWENLTSRTVVPDACRFYTFNDQLYAASRGLLWRANDIKDWELLPATTPLPAQGICSLVAHGEKLYVVGGFAGPGDFRRDVWSSTDGETWEQILSPAPFSSRANQTMVSFNGKIWMIGGNDLFTTFEEVWASTDGIEWEQVDLLGLPTSRIFHKQFFVFNDKLWFIGIYGTAEQELVAYSTADGVTWQPEVLNDLVITGNFAITFYNQKLWLFNRGTTHRAIYSSVDGSNWTAEYENVPFWLSHLFVWNDQLTVIGQTLQPGGSWLSGVNDLWMQDNDLEWRRASVGKFIFRVTD
;
A
#
# COMPACT_ATOMS: atom_id res chain seq x y z
N MET A 1 13.16 12.34 31.15
CA MET A 1 11.93 11.87 30.49
C MET A 1 12.29 10.62 29.72
N GLU A 2 11.55 9.55 29.95
CA GLU A 2 11.70 8.31 29.20
C GLU A 2 11.02 8.47 27.86
N PHE A 3 11.54 7.79 26.85
CA PHE A 3 10.97 7.68 25.52
C PHE A 3 10.76 6.20 25.24
N ILE A 4 9.54 5.84 24.86
CA ILE A 4 9.17 4.52 24.40
C ILE A 4 8.71 4.67 22.96
N GLY A 5 9.23 3.84 22.07
CA GLY A 5 8.84 3.76 20.66
C GLY A 5 8.48 2.33 20.30
N THR A 6 7.36 2.14 19.62
CA THR A 6 6.87 0.83 19.21
C THR A 6 6.10 0.98 17.91
N THR A 7 6.08 -0.06 17.08
CA THR A 7 5.08 -0.16 16.03
C THR A 7 3.83 -0.87 16.50
N ASP A 8 3.86 -1.56 17.65
CA ASP A 8 2.68 -2.13 18.32
C ASP A 8 1.80 -1.01 18.91
N GLY A 9 0.83 -0.50 18.15
CA GLY A 9 -0.09 0.53 18.66
C GLY A 9 -0.90 0.17 19.91
N GLY A 10 -1.04 -1.12 20.22
CA GLY A 10 -1.84 -1.70 21.30
C GLY A 10 -0.98 -1.92 22.53
N CYS A 11 0.29 -1.55 22.43
CA CYS A 11 1.24 -1.47 23.52
C CYS A 11 0.66 -0.68 24.69
N ASP A 12 0.60 -1.33 25.85
CA ASP A 12 0.42 -0.64 27.11
C ASP A 12 1.78 -0.09 27.56
N TYR A 13 1.95 1.23 27.52
CA TYR A 13 3.20 1.88 27.93
C TYR A 13 3.52 1.73 29.42
N LEU A 14 2.57 1.28 30.25
CA LEU A 14 2.85 0.86 31.62
C LEU A 14 3.61 -0.47 31.69
N PHE A 15 3.41 -1.34 30.68
CA PHE A 15 4.04 -2.65 30.53
C PHE A 15 4.78 -2.76 29.19
N TYR A 16 5.52 -1.70 28.81
CA TYR A 16 6.15 -1.59 27.49
C TYR A 16 7.07 -2.76 27.11
N GLN A 17 7.54 -3.55 28.08
CA GLN A 17 8.38 -4.72 27.86
C GLN A 17 7.66 -5.86 27.12
N ASP A 18 6.33 -5.85 27.15
CA ASP A 18 5.48 -6.83 26.47
C ASP A 18 5.16 -6.40 25.02
N CYS A 19 5.61 -5.22 24.60
CA CYS A 19 5.42 -4.71 23.26
C CYS A 19 6.55 -5.21 22.34
N ASP A 20 6.21 -5.59 21.11
CA ASP A 20 7.18 -6.12 20.14
C ASP A 20 6.84 -5.63 18.72
N PRO A 21 7.76 -4.91 18.03
CA PRO A 21 9.05 -4.43 18.52
C PRO A 21 8.93 -3.22 19.47
N VAL A 22 9.75 -3.16 20.53
CA VAL A 22 9.81 -2.00 21.45
C VAL A 22 11.22 -1.43 21.63
N THR A 23 11.31 -0.10 21.63
CA THR A 23 12.49 0.66 22.03
C THR A 23 12.16 1.45 23.27
N HIS A 24 13.08 1.41 24.21
CA HIS A 24 13.09 2.27 25.39
C HIS A 24 14.42 3.03 25.43
N SER A 25 14.33 4.35 25.52
CA SER A 25 15.50 5.22 25.68
C SER A 25 15.17 6.42 26.57
N TRP A 26 16.17 7.25 26.84
CA TRP A 26 16.00 8.50 27.57
C TRP A 26 16.09 9.67 26.59
N ILE A 27 15.21 10.67 26.75
CA ILE A 27 15.32 11.92 25.99
C ILE A 27 16.60 12.64 26.41
N LEU A 28 17.53 12.80 25.48
CA LEU A 28 18.80 13.50 25.67
C LEU A 28 18.69 14.89 25.03
N GLY A 29 18.47 15.92 25.87
CA GLY A 29 18.20 17.27 25.40
C GLY A 29 16.83 17.36 24.74
N ASN A 30 16.80 17.50 23.41
CA ASN A 30 15.58 17.54 22.59
C ASN A 30 15.48 16.37 21.61
N LYS A 31 16.24 15.28 21.82
CA LYS A 31 16.29 14.12 20.92
C LYS A 31 16.04 12.82 21.66
N ALA A 32 15.37 11.90 20.99
CA ALA A 32 15.28 10.49 21.34
C ALA A 32 15.54 9.66 20.08
N ARG A 33 16.00 8.42 20.26
CA ARG A 33 16.26 7.49 19.15
C ARG A 33 15.24 6.38 19.21
N ASP A 34 14.60 6.13 18.08
CA ASP A 34 13.80 4.93 17.86
C ASP A 34 14.63 3.90 17.07
N SER A 35 14.51 2.62 17.44
CA SER A 35 15.07 1.51 16.67
C SER A 35 14.03 0.47 16.26
N THR A 36 12.75 0.72 16.53
CA THR A 36 11.65 -0.19 16.18
C THR A 36 10.88 0.18 14.94
N LEU A 37 11.13 1.38 14.39
CA LEU A 37 10.40 1.92 13.25
C LEU A 37 10.33 0.92 12.09
N ALA A 38 9.18 0.27 11.94
CA ALA A 38 8.82 -0.50 10.76
C ALA A 38 8.22 0.44 9.71
N ILE A 39 8.52 0.16 8.46
CA ILE A 39 8.20 0.99 7.31
C ILE A 39 6.74 0.84 6.95
N GLY A 40 6.10 1.87 6.40
CA GLY A 40 4.78 1.70 5.78
C GLY A 40 3.62 1.70 6.77
N GLY A 41 3.86 2.16 8.00
CA GLY A 41 2.89 2.10 9.09
C GLY A 41 3.00 3.24 10.11
N TYR A 42 2.37 3.01 11.26
CA TYR A 42 2.36 3.94 12.38
C TYR A 42 3.48 3.60 13.36
N ALA A 43 4.22 4.62 13.76
CA ALA A 43 5.09 4.55 14.92
C ALA A 43 4.40 5.24 16.09
N TYR A 44 4.31 4.52 17.20
CA TYR A 44 3.64 4.93 18.42
C TYR A 44 4.70 5.27 19.46
N TYR A 45 4.66 6.49 19.95
CA TYR A 45 5.64 6.99 20.90
C TYR A 45 4.96 7.42 22.19
N ALA A 46 5.62 7.15 23.30
CA ALA A 46 5.27 7.69 24.60
C ALA A 46 6.48 8.38 25.23
N ILE A 47 6.27 9.60 25.72
CA ILE A 47 7.18 10.33 26.57
C ILE A 47 6.66 10.24 28.00
N LYS A 48 7.45 9.64 28.88
CA LYS A 48 7.08 9.44 30.28
C LYS A 48 7.89 10.32 31.22
N ASN A 49 7.22 10.93 32.18
CA ASN A 49 7.82 11.67 33.28
C ASN A 49 7.20 11.23 34.62
N GLY A 50 7.74 10.17 35.22
CA GLY A 50 7.12 9.53 36.37
C GLY A 50 5.86 8.79 35.98
N THR A 51 4.69 9.19 36.51
CA THR A 51 3.39 8.61 36.15
C THR A 51 2.71 9.31 34.98
N GLU A 52 3.16 10.51 34.62
CA GLU A 52 2.63 11.27 33.50
C GLU A 52 3.16 10.70 32.19
N THR A 53 2.28 10.46 31.23
CA THR A 53 2.61 9.93 29.91
C THR A 53 1.96 10.82 28.84
N SER A 54 2.75 11.24 27.85
CA SER A 54 2.27 11.95 26.66
C SER A 54 2.65 11.15 25.44
N GLU A 55 1.71 10.98 24.52
CA GLU A 55 1.86 10.01 23.45
C GLU A 55 1.65 10.68 22.09
N VAL A 56 2.36 10.21 21.06
CA VAL A 56 2.26 10.71 19.70
C VAL A 56 2.33 9.55 18.72
N VAL A 57 1.58 9.67 17.64
CA VAL A 57 1.63 8.73 16.51
C VAL A 57 2.26 9.45 15.33
N LEU A 58 3.33 8.89 14.78
CA LEU A 58 3.93 9.36 13.54
C LEU A 58 3.59 8.41 12.40
N ARG A 59 3.35 9.00 11.23
CA ARG A 59 3.31 8.28 9.96
C ARG A 59 4.72 8.22 9.41
N THR A 60 5.13 7.05 8.95
CA THR A 60 6.52 6.74 8.58
C THR A 60 6.68 6.39 7.11
N ASP A 61 5.59 6.53 6.36
CA ASP A 61 5.38 5.98 5.03
C ASP A 61 5.29 7.03 3.92
N ASP A 62 5.22 8.31 4.29
CA ASP A 62 5.15 9.41 3.34
C ASP A 62 6.55 9.83 2.86
N LEU A 63 6.79 9.67 1.56
CA LEU A 63 7.94 10.27 0.91
C LEU A 63 7.85 11.80 1.02
N PRO A 64 8.87 12.51 1.51
CA PRO A 64 8.82 13.97 1.59
C PRO A 64 8.97 14.60 0.20
N VAL A 65 8.28 15.72 -0.01
CA VAL A 65 8.36 16.52 -1.23
C VAL A 65 9.78 17.05 -1.42
N ARG A 66 10.33 16.89 -2.63
CA ARG A 66 11.67 17.36 -2.98
C ARG A 66 11.77 17.59 -4.48
N ARG A 67 12.64 18.50 -4.90
CA ARG A 67 13.02 18.70 -6.31
C ARG A 67 14.46 18.25 -6.55
N GLY A 68 14.83 18.00 -7.80
CA GLY A 68 16.20 17.63 -8.18
C GLY A 68 16.78 16.43 -7.42
N ALA A 69 15.94 15.56 -6.84
CA ALA A 69 16.39 14.29 -6.30
C ALA A 69 16.58 13.30 -7.45
N GLU A 70 17.51 12.37 -7.30
CA GLU A 70 17.64 11.30 -8.27
C GLU A 70 16.84 10.09 -7.80
N SER A 71 15.98 9.59 -8.69
CA SER A 71 15.22 8.36 -8.49
C SER A 71 15.63 7.29 -9.51
N PHE A 72 15.76 6.04 -9.05
CA PHE A 72 16.21 4.91 -9.88
C PHE A 72 15.71 3.58 -9.32
N ALA A 73 15.66 2.54 -10.18
CA ALA A 73 15.40 1.17 -9.75
C ALA A 73 16.71 0.39 -9.60
N PHE A 74 16.89 -0.31 -8.49
CA PHE A 74 18.09 -1.10 -8.19
C PHE A 74 17.80 -2.16 -7.13
N ASN A 75 18.33 -3.39 -7.32
CA ASN A 75 18.14 -4.53 -6.40
C ASN A 75 16.67 -4.70 -5.94
N ASP A 76 15.76 -4.84 -6.91
CA ASP A 76 14.32 -5.07 -6.69
C ASP A 76 13.61 -3.99 -5.85
N LYS A 77 14.17 -2.77 -5.81
CA LYS A 77 13.62 -1.61 -5.11
C LYS A 77 13.66 -0.37 -5.99
N LEU A 78 12.72 0.53 -5.74
CA LEU A 78 12.80 1.94 -6.13
C LEU A 78 13.62 2.70 -5.09
N TRP A 79 14.42 3.66 -5.52
CA TRP A 79 15.27 4.47 -4.67
C TRP A 79 15.07 5.94 -4.97
N ILE A 80 15.20 6.78 -3.93
CA ILE A 80 15.30 8.24 -4.05
C ILE A 80 16.46 8.70 -3.18
N ILE A 81 17.37 9.48 -3.78
CA ILE A 81 18.56 9.98 -3.09
C ILE A 81 18.67 11.49 -3.28
N GLY A 82 18.95 12.19 -2.18
CA GLY A 82 19.23 13.62 -2.16
C GLY A 82 18.06 14.49 -2.63
N GLY A 83 18.36 15.59 -3.31
CA GLY A 83 17.39 16.61 -3.72
C GLY A 83 17.29 17.77 -2.75
N TYR A 84 16.35 18.68 -3.01
CA TYR A 84 16.17 19.91 -2.25
C TYR A 84 14.73 20.07 -1.76
N GLU A 85 14.61 20.48 -0.49
CA GLU A 85 13.35 20.87 0.14
C GLU A 85 13.52 22.22 0.86
N SER A 86 13.76 22.23 2.17
CA SER A 86 14.20 23.41 2.94
C SER A 86 15.73 23.56 2.98
N GLY A 87 16.43 22.62 2.36
CA GLY A 87 17.87 22.56 2.20
C GLY A 87 18.24 21.32 1.39
N ALA A 88 19.48 21.29 0.90
CA ALA A 88 20.01 20.17 0.15
C ALA A 88 20.12 18.91 1.04
N ARG A 89 19.60 17.79 0.55
CA ARG A 89 19.49 16.52 1.27
C ARG A 89 20.52 15.51 0.78
N ASN A 90 20.89 14.58 1.65
CA ASN A 90 21.71 13.39 1.38
C ASN A 90 21.14 12.14 2.05
N ASP A 91 19.86 12.17 2.39
CA ASP A 91 19.12 11.01 2.86
C ASP A 91 18.87 10.04 1.70
N ILE A 92 18.68 8.77 2.05
CA ILE A 92 18.50 7.67 1.11
C ILE A 92 17.20 6.97 1.47
N TRP A 93 16.29 6.93 0.50
CA TRP A 93 14.99 6.29 0.63
C TRP A 93 14.86 5.13 -0.35
N SER A 94 14.12 4.09 0.05
CA SER A 94 13.79 2.95 -0.81
C SER A 94 12.33 2.55 -0.69
N SER A 95 11.81 1.88 -1.70
CA SER A 95 10.48 1.27 -1.68
C SER A 95 10.46 0.00 -2.53
N VAL A 96 9.79 -1.04 -2.03
CA VAL A 96 9.58 -2.31 -2.76
C VAL A 96 8.34 -2.29 -3.65
N ASP A 97 7.44 -1.33 -3.43
CA ASP A 97 6.10 -1.30 -4.01
C ASP A 97 5.67 0.09 -4.55
N GLY A 98 6.51 1.11 -4.38
CA GLY A 98 6.22 2.51 -4.74
C GLY A 98 5.21 3.22 -3.83
N ALA A 99 4.55 2.49 -2.93
CA ALA A 99 3.54 3.01 -2.03
C ALA A 99 4.06 3.27 -0.62
N ASN A 100 4.95 2.40 -0.16
CA ASN A 100 5.51 2.41 1.18
C ASN A 100 7.00 2.71 1.08
N TRP A 101 7.39 3.90 1.50
CA TRP A 101 8.78 4.36 1.42
C TRP A 101 9.48 4.26 2.77
N LYS A 102 10.69 3.72 2.75
CA LYS A 102 11.60 3.56 3.89
C LYS A 102 12.73 4.57 3.78
N ILE A 103 13.09 5.19 4.89
CA ILE A 103 14.41 5.82 5.03
C ILE A 103 15.47 4.76 5.34
N GLU A 104 16.33 4.44 4.38
CA GLU A 104 17.44 3.48 4.57
C GLU A 104 18.60 4.16 5.33
N LEU A 105 18.81 5.46 5.13
CA LEU A 105 19.83 6.23 5.81
C LEU A 105 19.48 7.72 5.88
N GLU A 106 19.46 8.30 7.08
CA GLU A 106 19.16 9.73 7.29
C GLU A 106 20.25 10.68 6.77
N GLN A 107 21.50 10.22 6.74
CA GLN A 107 22.65 11.02 6.33
C GLN A 107 23.67 10.14 5.59
N GLY A 108 23.70 10.26 4.27
CA GLY A 108 24.68 9.62 3.40
C GLY A 108 26.10 10.16 3.57
N ALA A 109 27.09 9.43 3.04
CA ALA A 109 28.50 9.80 3.10
C ALA A 109 28.85 11.03 2.24
N PHE A 110 28.07 11.30 1.19
CA PHE A 110 28.20 12.47 0.33
C PHE A 110 27.47 13.69 0.92
N SER A 111 27.88 14.88 0.50
CA SER A 111 27.21 16.13 0.88
C SER A 111 25.80 16.21 0.29
N GLY A 112 24.87 16.85 1.01
CA GLY A 112 23.53 17.12 0.49
C GLY A 112 23.56 17.89 -0.82
N ARG A 113 22.77 17.45 -1.80
CA ARG A 113 22.81 17.97 -3.18
C ARG A 113 21.54 17.72 -3.99
N GLU A 114 21.26 18.58 -4.96
CA GLU A 114 20.20 18.43 -5.98
C GLU A 114 20.78 18.35 -7.41
N TYR A 115 19.99 17.89 -8.37
CA TYR A 115 20.32 17.76 -9.81
C TYR A 115 21.63 17.00 -10.10
N HIS A 116 21.99 16.09 -9.21
CA HIS A 116 23.01 15.06 -9.44
C HIS A 116 22.42 13.92 -10.27
N ARG A 117 23.28 13.06 -10.81
CA ARG A 117 22.84 11.85 -11.52
C ARG A 117 23.40 10.60 -10.88
N VAL A 118 22.62 9.51 -10.98
CA VAL A 118 23.03 8.17 -10.58
C VAL A 118 22.88 7.22 -11.76
N ALA A 119 23.96 6.52 -12.11
CA ALA A 119 23.93 5.49 -13.16
C ALA A 119 24.39 4.14 -12.64
N HIS A 120 23.74 3.06 -13.09
CA HIS A 120 24.19 1.70 -12.85
C HIS A 120 25.24 1.30 -13.90
N PHE A 121 26.44 0.93 -13.45
CA PHE A 121 27.54 0.52 -14.33
C PHE A 121 28.53 -0.39 -13.60
N ASN A 122 28.89 -1.51 -14.23
CA ASN A 122 29.80 -2.52 -13.68
C ASN A 122 29.41 -2.99 -12.27
N ASN A 123 28.14 -3.37 -12.08
CA ASN A 123 27.56 -3.84 -10.82
C ASN A 123 27.70 -2.84 -9.64
N GLN A 124 27.80 -1.55 -9.95
CA GLN A 124 27.78 -0.48 -8.96
C GLN A 124 26.88 0.65 -9.44
N LEU A 125 26.32 1.37 -8.48
CA LEU A 125 25.73 2.69 -8.68
C LEU A 125 26.84 3.73 -8.65
N TRP A 126 26.74 4.75 -9.50
CA TRP A 126 27.69 5.85 -9.61
C TRP A 126 26.96 7.17 -9.48
N LEU A 127 27.23 7.92 -8.41
CA LEU A 127 26.68 9.25 -8.16
C LEU A 127 27.72 10.29 -8.57
N ILE A 128 27.33 11.22 -9.44
CA ILE A 128 28.24 12.23 -9.99
C ILE A 128 27.61 13.61 -9.95
N GLY A 129 28.41 14.58 -9.50
CA GLY A 129 28.09 16.00 -9.52
C GLY A 129 26.85 16.36 -8.71
N GLY A 130 26.15 17.39 -9.17
CA GLY A 130 25.01 18.03 -8.50
C GLY A 130 25.38 19.33 -7.81
N ASP A 131 24.36 20.10 -7.44
CA ASP A 131 24.49 21.35 -6.72
C ASP A 131 24.32 21.13 -5.22
N SER A 132 25.33 21.54 -4.45
CA SER A 132 25.36 21.38 -3.00
C SER A 132 25.16 22.73 -2.31
N SER A 133 25.04 22.73 -0.98
CA SER A 133 25.03 24.00 -0.21
C SER A 133 26.31 24.84 -0.34
N LYS A 134 27.36 24.32 -0.99
CA LYS A 134 28.61 25.02 -1.30
C LYS A 134 28.77 25.34 -2.79
N GLY A 135 27.73 25.09 -3.59
CA GLY A 135 27.74 25.22 -5.05
C GLY A 135 27.92 23.87 -5.77
N PRO A 136 28.11 23.92 -7.10
CA PRO A 136 28.25 22.76 -7.97
C PRO A 136 29.41 21.85 -7.57
N THR A 137 29.28 20.55 -7.87
CA THR A 137 30.27 19.52 -7.49
C THR A 137 30.72 18.68 -8.69
N ASN A 138 31.92 18.07 -8.60
CA ASN A 138 32.47 17.12 -9.57
C ASN A 138 33.07 15.87 -8.90
N ASP A 139 32.70 15.62 -7.65
CA ASP A 139 33.07 14.40 -6.95
C ASP A 139 32.31 13.20 -7.52
N VAL A 140 32.95 12.03 -7.43
CA VAL A 140 32.43 10.76 -7.94
C VAL A 140 32.37 9.77 -6.80
N TRP A 141 31.18 9.24 -6.57
CA TRP A 141 30.88 8.26 -5.54
C TRP A 141 30.40 6.96 -6.19
N SER A 142 30.68 5.82 -5.55
CA SER A 142 30.11 4.55 -5.96
C SER A 142 29.52 3.77 -4.79
N SER A 143 28.51 2.96 -5.05
CA SER A 143 27.93 2.03 -4.08
C SER A 143 27.53 0.72 -4.75
N SER A 144 27.62 -0.40 -4.02
CA SER A 144 27.12 -1.70 -4.46
C SER A 144 25.73 -2.04 -3.91
N ASP A 145 25.22 -1.25 -2.96
CA ASP A 145 24.00 -1.54 -2.21
C ASP A 145 23.02 -0.34 -2.15
N GLY A 146 23.40 0.82 -2.67
CA GLY A 146 22.62 2.05 -2.63
C GLY A 146 22.68 2.80 -1.30
N ILE A 147 23.30 2.23 -0.26
CA ILE A 147 23.32 2.77 1.11
C ILE A 147 24.74 3.20 1.50
N ASN A 148 25.72 2.32 1.29
CA ASN A 148 27.11 2.55 1.63
C ASN A 148 27.87 3.12 0.41
N TRP A 149 28.10 4.43 0.43
CA TRP A 149 28.75 5.16 -0.65
C TRP A 149 30.24 5.41 -0.36
N THR A 150 31.09 5.10 -1.33
CA THR A 150 32.54 5.32 -1.26
C THR A 150 32.95 6.43 -2.21
N LEU A 151 33.65 7.45 -1.70
CA LEU A 151 34.26 8.49 -2.53
C LEU A 151 35.38 7.88 -3.38
N ARG A 152 35.23 7.91 -4.70
CA ARG A 152 36.22 7.39 -5.65
C ARG A 152 37.14 8.49 -6.16
N ASN A 153 36.60 9.69 -6.38
CA ASN A 153 37.38 10.85 -6.76
C ASN A 153 36.75 12.12 -6.19
N ALA A 154 37.53 12.93 -5.48
CA ALA A 154 37.07 14.19 -4.89
C ALA A 154 37.10 15.37 -5.88
N ASN A 155 37.92 15.28 -6.93
CA ASN A 155 38.14 16.35 -7.89
C ASN A 155 38.36 15.70 -9.28
N SER A 156 37.27 15.34 -9.93
CA SER A 156 37.33 14.78 -11.28
C SER A 156 37.82 15.84 -12.29
N PRO A 157 38.39 15.42 -13.44
CA PRO A 157 38.96 16.36 -14.41
C PRO A 157 37.91 17.25 -15.11
N PHE A 158 36.63 16.86 -15.12
CA PHE A 158 35.54 17.71 -15.59
C PHE A 158 35.18 18.78 -14.55
N SER A 159 34.74 19.94 -15.03
CA SER A 159 34.27 21.04 -14.17
C SER A 159 33.08 20.62 -13.29
N PRO A 160 32.98 21.13 -12.05
CA PRO A 160 31.80 20.99 -11.20
C PRO A 160 30.52 21.37 -11.92
N ARG A 161 29.46 20.56 -11.79
CA ARG A 161 28.24 20.74 -12.57
C ARG A 161 27.02 20.06 -11.99
N TYR A 162 25.85 20.52 -12.41
CA TYR A 162 24.55 19.91 -12.19
C TYR A 162 23.71 19.90 -13.47
N GLY A 163 22.56 19.24 -13.48
CA GLY A 163 21.66 19.23 -14.66
C GLY A 163 22.22 18.51 -15.90
N HIS A 164 23.32 17.76 -15.74
CA HIS A 164 23.96 16.97 -16.80
C HIS A 164 23.24 15.64 -17.04
N ALA A 165 23.55 14.98 -18.15
CA ALA A 165 23.18 13.59 -18.37
C ALA A 165 24.33 12.65 -17.93
N LEU A 166 23.96 11.49 -17.37
CA LEU A 166 24.89 10.41 -17.03
C LEU A 166 24.28 9.08 -17.49
N VAL A 167 24.91 8.41 -18.44
CA VAL A 167 24.37 7.16 -19.02
C VAL A 167 25.46 6.09 -19.17
N ALA A 168 25.10 4.83 -18.96
CA ALA A 168 25.96 3.69 -19.26
C ALA A 168 25.68 3.22 -20.70
N PHE A 169 26.69 3.26 -21.56
CA PHE A 169 26.54 2.90 -22.97
C PHE A 169 27.85 2.33 -23.52
N ASN A 170 27.76 1.24 -24.28
CA ASN A 170 28.91 0.56 -24.89
C ASN A 170 30.08 0.28 -23.92
N GLY A 171 29.75 -0.17 -22.70
CA GLY A 171 30.74 -0.54 -21.70
C GLY A 171 31.49 0.64 -21.07
N LYS A 172 30.96 1.86 -21.18
CA LYS A 172 31.45 3.06 -20.49
C LYS A 172 30.33 3.83 -19.81
N LEU A 173 30.67 4.63 -18.82
CA LEU A 173 29.86 5.77 -18.38
C LEU A 173 30.14 6.97 -19.27
N TRP A 174 29.10 7.73 -19.57
CA TRP A 174 29.13 8.95 -20.36
C TRP A 174 28.51 10.09 -19.57
N LEU A 175 29.27 11.17 -19.37
CA LEU A 175 28.81 12.41 -18.77
C LEU A 175 28.74 13.47 -19.87
N ILE A 176 27.56 14.07 -20.04
CA ILE A 176 27.27 14.95 -21.17
C ILE A 176 26.66 16.24 -20.63
N GLY A 177 27.24 17.38 -21.01
CA GLY A 177 26.71 18.71 -20.74
C GLY A 177 26.51 19.02 -19.25
N GLY A 178 25.44 19.76 -18.95
CA GLY A 178 25.10 20.31 -17.64
C GLY A 178 25.49 21.78 -17.52
N GLU A 179 25.46 22.30 -16.30
CA GLU A 179 25.79 23.70 -16.01
C GLU A 179 26.44 23.86 -14.64
N ASP A 180 27.07 25.02 -14.44
CA ASP A 180 27.42 25.59 -13.15
C ASP A 180 26.78 26.98 -12.99
N ASP A 181 27.19 27.74 -11.97
CA ASP A 181 26.64 29.07 -11.71
C ASP A 181 27.01 30.13 -12.78
N GLU A 182 27.99 29.85 -13.65
CA GLU A 182 28.55 30.80 -14.60
C GLU A 182 28.33 30.41 -16.07
N SER A 183 28.22 29.11 -16.37
CA SER A 183 28.30 28.60 -17.74
C SER A 183 27.55 27.27 -17.94
N TRP A 184 27.11 27.07 -19.18
CA TRP A 184 26.59 25.78 -19.65
C TRP A 184 27.70 25.02 -20.35
N PHE A 185 27.70 23.70 -20.16
CA PHE A 185 28.68 22.81 -20.73
C PHE A 185 28.13 22.09 -21.94
N GLY A 186 28.98 21.90 -22.95
CA GLY A 186 28.73 21.04 -24.10
C GLY A 186 29.80 19.98 -24.29
N ASP A 187 30.65 19.76 -23.28
CA ASP A 187 31.68 18.74 -23.29
C ASP A 187 31.08 17.34 -23.06
N ILE A 188 31.79 16.34 -23.57
CA ILE A 188 31.46 14.92 -23.41
C ILE A 188 32.65 14.22 -22.79
N TRP A 189 32.39 13.53 -21.68
CA TRP A 189 33.39 12.74 -20.97
C TRP A 189 32.97 11.28 -20.94
N SER A 190 33.93 10.36 -21.06
CA SER A 190 33.70 8.93 -20.90
C SER A 190 34.61 8.30 -19.86
N SER A 191 34.14 7.22 -19.24
CA SER A 191 34.95 6.40 -18.33
C SER A 191 34.62 4.92 -18.45
N SER A 192 35.64 4.08 -18.63
CA SER A 192 35.48 2.62 -18.64
C SER A 192 35.40 2.00 -17.24
N ASN A 193 35.67 2.77 -16.19
CA ASN A 193 35.73 2.28 -14.81
C ASN A 193 35.08 3.21 -13.77
N GLY A 194 34.50 4.33 -14.20
CA GLY A 194 33.89 5.38 -13.36
C GLY A 194 34.87 6.25 -12.59
N ILE A 195 36.18 5.98 -12.63
CA ILE A 195 37.21 6.69 -11.84
C ILE A 195 38.05 7.59 -12.74
N ASN A 196 38.55 7.03 -13.85
CA ASN A 196 39.40 7.72 -14.80
C ASN A 196 38.53 8.24 -15.95
N TRP A 197 38.44 9.55 -16.10
CA TRP A 197 37.59 10.20 -17.08
C TRP A 197 38.43 10.79 -18.21
N VAL A 198 37.98 10.59 -19.44
CA VAL A 198 38.60 11.11 -20.67
C VAL A 198 37.61 12.06 -21.32
N GLN A 199 38.07 13.27 -21.65
CA GLN A 199 37.30 14.21 -22.44
C GLN A 199 37.31 13.72 -23.89
N GLU A 200 36.18 13.22 -24.37
CA GLU A 200 36.03 12.73 -25.74
C GLU A 200 35.70 13.89 -26.68
N THR A 201 35.05 14.95 -26.17
CA THR A 201 34.66 16.13 -26.96
C THR A 201 34.65 17.37 -26.07
N ASP A 202 35.22 18.48 -26.55
CA ASP A 202 35.27 19.77 -25.84
C ASP A 202 33.96 20.56 -25.98
N LEU A 203 33.39 20.55 -27.18
CA LEU A 203 32.07 21.12 -27.46
C LEU A 203 31.37 20.24 -28.49
N ALA A 204 30.28 19.60 -28.07
CA ALA A 204 29.46 18.76 -28.92
C ALA A 204 28.75 19.59 -30.00
N VAL A 205 28.45 18.95 -31.13
CA VAL A 205 27.82 19.61 -32.29
C VAL A 205 26.41 20.14 -32.00
N PHE A 206 25.75 19.67 -30.94
CA PHE A 206 24.47 20.17 -30.47
C PHE A 206 24.58 21.37 -29.51
N GLY A 207 25.80 21.82 -29.21
CA GLY A 207 26.10 22.96 -28.34
C GLY A 207 26.05 22.66 -26.85
N ALA A 208 26.26 23.69 -26.02
CA ALA A 208 26.12 23.59 -24.57
C ALA A 208 24.65 23.44 -24.16
N ARG A 209 24.38 22.53 -23.21
CA ARG A 209 23.00 22.17 -22.83
C ARG A 209 22.89 21.70 -21.38
N THR A 210 21.74 21.96 -20.73
CA THR A 210 21.39 21.51 -19.37
C THR A 210 19.94 21.00 -19.30
N SER A 211 19.61 20.20 -18.30
CA SER A 211 18.24 19.73 -17.98
C SER A 211 17.55 18.99 -19.13
N PHE A 212 18.35 18.28 -19.94
CA PHE A 212 17.93 17.43 -21.04
C PHE A 212 17.97 15.96 -20.64
N GLU A 213 17.36 15.11 -21.45
CA GLU A 213 17.37 13.66 -21.26
C GLU A 213 18.23 12.96 -22.30
N VAL A 214 18.90 11.89 -21.88
CA VAL A 214 19.64 10.97 -22.75
C VAL A 214 19.27 9.55 -22.38
N ILE A 215 18.84 8.76 -23.36
CA ILE A 215 18.49 7.35 -23.19
C ILE A 215 19.20 6.50 -24.25
N GLU A 216 19.50 5.25 -23.93
CA GLU A 216 19.89 4.25 -24.93
C GLU A 216 18.63 3.65 -25.55
N PHE A 217 18.55 3.65 -26.88
CA PHE A 217 17.44 3.08 -27.62
C PHE A 217 17.98 2.46 -28.91
N GLU A 218 17.63 1.20 -29.17
CA GLU A 218 18.07 0.44 -30.34
C GLU A 218 19.60 0.46 -30.60
N GLY A 219 20.42 0.44 -29.54
CA GLY A 219 21.88 0.40 -29.64
C GLY A 219 22.54 1.76 -29.90
N GLN A 220 21.80 2.87 -29.77
CA GLN A 220 22.31 4.23 -29.87
C GLN A 220 21.85 5.09 -28.71
N LEU A 221 22.62 6.14 -28.41
CA LEU A 221 22.17 7.20 -27.53
C LEU A 221 21.24 8.16 -28.27
N LEU A 222 20.15 8.54 -27.63
CA LEU A 222 19.20 9.54 -28.08
C LEU A 222 19.14 10.66 -27.05
N LEU A 223 19.26 11.91 -27.50
CA LEU A 223 19.15 13.12 -26.68
C LEU A 223 17.90 13.91 -27.06
N SER A 224 17.17 14.39 -26.05
CA SER A 224 15.94 15.18 -26.23
C SER A 224 15.83 16.33 -25.23
N GLY A 225 15.33 17.46 -25.71
CA GLY A 225 14.88 18.61 -24.92
C GLY A 225 15.97 19.28 -24.09
N GLY A 226 15.57 19.94 -23.01
CA GLY A 226 16.43 20.77 -22.14
C GLY A 226 16.64 22.19 -22.67
N TYR A 227 17.58 22.89 -22.06
CA TYR A 227 17.96 24.26 -22.44
C TYR A 227 19.30 24.26 -23.16
N GLY A 228 19.32 24.78 -24.39
CA GLY A 228 20.54 25.13 -25.12
C GLY A 228 20.64 26.65 -25.32
N GLU A 229 21.73 27.16 -25.89
CA GLU A 229 22.04 28.62 -25.94
C GLU A 229 20.89 29.51 -26.46
N SER A 230 20.01 28.99 -27.31
CA SER A 230 18.84 29.70 -27.86
C SER A 230 17.54 29.50 -27.07
N GLY A 231 17.61 28.94 -25.85
CA GLY A 231 16.49 28.64 -24.97
C GLY A 231 16.12 27.16 -24.93
N ARG A 232 14.87 26.86 -24.57
CA ARG A 232 14.35 25.49 -24.56
C ARG A 232 14.39 24.87 -25.95
N THR A 233 14.55 23.56 -25.98
CA THR A 233 14.75 22.79 -27.21
C THR A 233 13.77 21.60 -27.29
N ASN A 234 13.59 21.08 -28.50
CA ASN A 234 12.84 19.86 -28.84
C ASN A 234 13.46 19.18 -30.09
N ASP A 235 14.73 19.45 -30.34
CA ASP A 235 15.50 18.74 -31.35
C ASP A 235 15.87 17.34 -30.83
N ILE A 236 16.01 16.38 -31.74
CA ILE A 236 16.48 15.03 -31.42
C ILE A 236 17.86 14.83 -32.01
N TRP A 237 18.79 14.41 -31.18
CA TRP A 237 20.14 14.02 -31.58
C TRP A 237 20.39 12.56 -31.27
N THR A 238 21.19 11.90 -32.10
CA THR A 238 21.53 10.49 -31.94
C THR A 238 23.02 10.24 -32.07
N SER A 239 23.53 9.21 -31.40
CA SER A 239 24.92 8.78 -31.51
C SER A 239 25.09 7.27 -31.31
N LEU A 240 25.79 6.62 -32.24
CA LEU A 240 26.11 5.19 -32.17
C LEU A 240 27.31 4.88 -31.26
N ASP A 241 28.12 5.88 -30.92
CA ASP A 241 29.39 5.70 -30.21
C ASP A 241 29.57 6.64 -29.00
N GLY A 242 28.61 7.53 -28.75
CA GLY A 242 28.64 8.54 -27.68
C GLY A 242 29.48 9.78 -27.98
N VAL A 243 30.21 9.81 -29.10
CA VAL A 243 31.12 10.90 -29.48
C VAL A 243 30.60 11.65 -30.70
N ASN A 244 30.26 10.91 -31.75
CA ASN A 244 29.78 11.46 -33.01
C ASN A 244 28.25 11.56 -32.96
N TRP A 245 27.74 12.78 -32.78
CA TRP A 245 26.31 13.07 -32.71
C TRP A 245 25.79 13.60 -34.05
N SER A 246 24.60 13.15 -34.44
CA SER A 246 23.90 13.60 -35.64
C SER A 246 22.52 14.13 -35.29
N LEU A 247 22.13 15.26 -35.90
CA LEU A 247 20.77 15.81 -35.76
C LEU A 247 19.81 14.90 -36.51
N ALA A 248 18.93 14.21 -35.78
CA ALA A 248 17.91 13.36 -36.37
C ALA A 248 16.73 14.18 -36.88
N ILE A 249 16.28 15.17 -36.08
CA ILE A 249 15.26 16.15 -36.48
C ILE A 249 15.45 17.48 -35.75
N GLU A 250 15.28 18.60 -36.47
CA GLU A 250 15.44 19.96 -35.91
C GLU A 250 14.28 20.34 -34.97
N TYR A 251 13.06 19.87 -35.26
CA TYR A 251 11.87 20.12 -34.47
C TYR A 251 11.03 18.85 -34.37
N ALA A 252 11.06 18.19 -33.21
CA ALA A 252 10.09 17.14 -32.92
C ALA A 252 8.67 17.71 -32.81
N ASN A 253 7.67 16.86 -32.94
CA ASN A 253 6.26 17.26 -32.90
C ASN A 253 5.82 17.80 -31.53
N PHE A 254 6.50 17.40 -30.45
CA PHE A 254 6.22 17.90 -29.11
C PHE A 254 6.87 19.27 -28.88
N SER A 255 6.23 20.09 -28.03
CA SER A 255 6.73 21.43 -27.67
C SER A 255 8.09 21.40 -26.96
N ARG A 256 8.90 22.44 -27.17
CA ARG A 256 10.18 22.69 -26.47
C ARG A 256 10.02 22.59 -24.96
N ARG A 257 10.82 21.74 -24.30
CA ARG A 257 10.63 21.39 -22.88
C ARG A 257 11.90 20.97 -22.17
N TYR A 258 11.84 20.96 -20.84
CA TYR A 258 12.86 20.39 -19.95
C TYR A 258 12.16 19.64 -18.80
N GLY A 259 12.92 18.81 -18.07
CA GLY A 259 12.38 18.04 -16.94
C GLY A 259 11.27 17.05 -17.34
N HIS A 260 11.25 16.61 -18.60
CA HIS A 260 10.39 15.52 -19.05
C HIS A 260 11.07 14.19 -18.73
N ALA A 261 10.30 13.12 -18.58
CA ALA A 261 10.87 11.77 -18.50
C ALA A 261 10.78 11.10 -19.87
N ILE A 262 11.84 10.37 -20.24
CA ILE A 262 11.83 9.45 -21.38
C ILE A 262 12.11 8.04 -20.86
N HIS A 263 11.34 7.07 -21.30
CA HIS A 263 11.50 5.66 -20.94
C HIS A 263 11.06 4.73 -22.08
N GLU A 264 11.58 3.51 -22.08
CA GLU A 264 11.24 2.48 -23.07
C GLU A 264 10.28 1.46 -22.45
N VAL A 265 9.23 1.10 -23.21
CA VAL A 265 8.31 -0.01 -22.88
C VAL A 265 8.00 -0.76 -24.17
N ASP A 266 8.20 -2.07 -24.18
CA ASP A 266 7.92 -2.96 -25.31
C ASP A 266 8.56 -2.49 -26.65
N GLY A 267 9.79 -1.98 -26.60
CA GLY A 267 10.51 -1.51 -27.80
C GLY A 267 10.04 -0.15 -28.33
N ARG A 268 9.22 0.58 -27.56
CA ARG A 268 8.72 1.92 -27.90
C ARG A 268 9.19 2.94 -26.88
N LEU A 269 9.58 4.11 -27.35
CA LEU A 269 9.89 5.24 -26.48
C LEU A 269 8.63 6.00 -26.10
N TRP A 270 8.59 6.42 -24.84
CA TRP A 270 7.54 7.24 -24.25
C TRP A 270 8.17 8.49 -23.66
N LEU A 271 7.52 9.63 -23.85
CA LEU A 271 7.87 10.90 -23.24
C LEU A 271 6.68 11.38 -22.42
N THR A 272 6.92 11.72 -21.16
CA THR A 272 5.86 12.14 -20.23
C THR A 272 6.19 13.49 -19.57
N GLY A 273 5.19 14.38 -19.56
CA GLY A 273 5.25 15.67 -18.87
C GLY A 273 6.37 16.60 -19.36
N GLY A 274 7.01 17.26 -18.40
CA GLY A 274 7.97 18.34 -18.59
C GLY A 274 7.34 19.72 -18.41
N SER A 275 8.16 20.76 -18.54
CA SER A 275 7.68 22.14 -18.53
C SER A 275 7.87 22.81 -19.90
N THR A 276 6.78 23.34 -20.44
CA THR A 276 6.69 24.09 -21.71
C THR A 276 6.21 25.52 -21.39
N ASP A 277 6.84 26.55 -21.95
CA ASP A 277 6.42 27.96 -21.75
C ASP A 277 6.08 28.36 -20.29
N ASP A 278 6.83 27.82 -19.32
CA ASP A 278 6.69 28.01 -17.86
C ASP A 278 5.46 27.34 -17.23
N LEU A 279 4.77 26.49 -17.97
CA LEU A 279 3.70 25.62 -17.50
C LEU A 279 4.21 24.18 -17.42
N SER A 280 3.92 23.52 -16.30
CA SER A 280 4.02 22.06 -16.21
C SER A 280 2.93 21.46 -17.10
N VAL A 281 3.25 20.40 -17.84
CA VAL A 281 2.28 19.72 -18.73
C VAL A 281 2.05 18.27 -18.31
N ASP A 282 0.91 17.73 -18.73
CA ASP A 282 0.44 16.36 -18.49
C ASP A 282 0.50 15.51 -19.77
N GLU A 283 1.17 15.99 -20.81
CA GLU A 283 1.21 15.34 -22.11
C GLU A 283 1.98 14.01 -22.09
N ILE A 284 1.48 13.04 -22.85
CA ILE A 284 2.15 11.78 -23.15
C ILE A 284 2.40 11.71 -24.65
N TRP A 285 3.65 11.46 -25.03
CA TRP A 285 4.07 11.27 -26.41
C TRP A 285 4.74 9.90 -26.54
N TRP A 286 4.69 9.31 -27.74
CA TRP A 286 5.38 8.07 -28.02
C TRP A 286 6.05 8.08 -29.39
N SER A 287 7.04 7.21 -29.57
CA SER A 287 7.76 7.05 -30.82
C SER A 287 8.28 5.62 -30.97
N ASP A 288 8.06 5.04 -32.14
CA ASP A 288 8.62 3.71 -32.49
C ASP A 288 10.07 3.81 -33.02
N ASP A 289 10.55 5.00 -33.41
CA ASP A 289 11.89 5.22 -33.99
C ASP A 289 12.74 6.25 -33.23
N GLY A 290 12.19 6.86 -32.18
CA GLY A 290 12.79 7.93 -31.38
C GLY A 290 12.83 9.30 -32.07
N VAL A 291 12.44 9.42 -33.34
CA VAL A 291 12.56 10.66 -34.13
C VAL A 291 11.19 11.27 -34.39
N ILE A 292 10.22 10.46 -34.80
CA ILE A 292 8.85 10.89 -35.09
C ILE A 292 8.00 10.59 -33.86
N TRP A 293 7.50 11.65 -33.24
CA TRP A 293 6.72 11.57 -32.01
C TRP A 293 5.24 11.83 -32.29
N GLU A 294 4.38 10.96 -31.76
CA GLU A 294 2.93 11.08 -31.82
C GLU A 294 2.38 11.35 -30.42
N GLN A 295 1.47 12.31 -30.32
CA GLN A 295 0.82 12.60 -29.05
C GLN A 295 -0.22 11.54 -28.76
N SER A 296 -0.21 11.00 -27.54
CA SER A 296 -1.27 10.13 -27.05
C SER A 296 -2.54 10.93 -26.81
N MET A 297 -3.69 10.26 -26.96
CA MET A 297 -4.98 10.80 -26.50
C MET A 297 -5.11 10.73 -24.97
N ALA A 298 -4.33 9.86 -24.31
CA ALA A 298 -4.24 9.80 -22.86
C ALA A 298 -3.30 10.90 -22.34
N THR A 299 -3.60 11.40 -21.14
CA THR A 299 -2.76 12.36 -20.42
C THR A 299 -2.38 11.81 -19.06
N LEU A 300 -1.32 12.37 -18.48
CA LEU A 300 -0.98 12.12 -17.09
C LEU A 300 -2.12 12.59 -16.17
N PRO A 301 -2.26 11.99 -14.98
CA PRO A 301 -3.30 12.38 -14.02
C PRO A 301 -3.16 13.80 -13.43
N ASP A 302 -1.96 14.37 -13.51
CA ASP A 302 -1.64 15.75 -13.15
C ASP A 302 -0.47 16.21 -14.03
N THR A 303 -0.16 17.50 -14.01
CA THR A 303 1.02 18.07 -14.67
C THR A 303 2.29 17.74 -13.89
N TYR A 304 3.30 17.17 -14.56
CA TYR A 304 4.57 16.77 -13.95
C TYR A 304 5.77 17.32 -14.70
N PHE A 305 6.81 17.71 -13.97
CA PHE A 305 8.15 17.92 -14.49
C PHE A 305 9.19 17.56 -13.40
N GLU A 306 10.41 17.24 -13.83
CA GLU A 306 11.52 16.67 -13.03
C GLU A 306 11.21 15.32 -12.38
N HIS A 307 10.20 14.60 -12.88
CA HIS A 307 9.91 13.22 -12.49
C HIS A 307 10.77 12.24 -13.29
N ARG A 308 10.83 11.00 -12.81
CA ARG A 308 11.32 9.85 -13.58
C ARG A 308 10.21 8.83 -13.73
N VAL A 309 10.28 8.03 -14.79
CA VAL A 309 9.50 6.80 -14.92
C VAL A 309 10.48 5.63 -14.80
N LEU A 310 10.27 4.79 -13.80
CA LEU A 310 11.15 3.70 -13.42
C LEU A 310 10.46 2.36 -13.65
N THR A 311 11.21 1.36 -14.09
CA THR A 311 10.67 0.00 -14.28
C THR A 311 11.09 -0.89 -13.11
N LEU A 312 10.12 -1.54 -12.47
CA LEU A 312 10.33 -2.54 -11.41
C LEU A 312 9.25 -3.62 -11.54
N ASN A 313 9.65 -4.91 -11.57
CA ASN A 313 8.72 -6.05 -11.67
C ASN A 313 7.69 -5.93 -12.81
N ASP A 314 8.14 -5.55 -14.01
CA ASP A 314 7.31 -5.33 -15.21
C ASP A 314 6.21 -4.26 -15.03
N GLN A 315 6.39 -3.37 -14.05
CA GLN A 315 5.53 -2.21 -13.83
C GLN A 315 6.35 -0.92 -13.90
N LEU A 316 5.66 0.15 -14.27
CA LEU A 316 6.20 1.49 -14.39
C LEU A 316 5.80 2.30 -13.17
N TYR A 317 6.74 3.07 -12.65
CA TYR A 317 6.55 3.93 -11.50
C TYR A 317 6.96 5.35 -11.84
N MET A 318 6.02 6.27 -11.80
CA MET A 318 6.32 7.70 -11.85
C MET A 318 6.70 8.17 -10.46
N VAL A 319 7.96 8.55 -10.30
CA VAL A 319 8.57 8.84 -9.01
C VAL A 319 9.26 10.21 -9.03
N GLY A 320 8.99 11.01 -8.01
CA GLY A 320 9.55 12.35 -7.86
C GLY A 320 8.76 13.41 -8.63
N GLY A 321 9.47 14.41 -9.15
CA GLY A 321 8.88 15.62 -9.71
C GLY A 321 9.04 16.82 -8.78
N PHE A 322 8.97 18.02 -9.36
CA PHE A 322 9.23 19.26 -8.63
C PHE A 322 8.27 19.42 -7.43
N LEU A 323 8.80 19.20 -6.23
CA LEU A 323 8.06 19.27 -4.96
C LEU A 323 6.81 18.39 -4.94
N ARG A 324 6.88 17.22 -5.61
CA ARG A 324 5.82 16.20 -5.59
C ARG A 324 6.21 15.05 -4.65
N ASN A 325 5.22 14.49 -3.98
CA ASN A 325 5.34 13.25 -3.20
C ASN A 325 4.37 12.17 -3.64
N THR A 326 3.56 12.43 -4.65
CA THR A 326 2.63 11.49 -5.27
C THR A 326 3.36 10.50 -6.16
N ILE A 327 3.08 9.22 -5.98
CA ILE A 327 3.65 8.12 -6.78
C ILE A 327 2.54 7.50 -7.62
N TRP A 328 2.85 7.25 -8.89
CA TRP A 328 1.91 6.62 -9.81
C TRP A 328 2.46 5.33 -10.38
N ASN A 329 1.59 4.37 -10.60
CA ASN A 329 1.91 3.10 -11.22
C ASN A 329 1.20 2.95 -12.56
N SER A 330 1.86 2.30 -13.52
CA SER A 330 1.29 1.97 -14.82
C SER A 330 1.87 0.65 -15.33
N THR A 331 1.16 0.01 -16.26
CA THR A 331 1.68 -1.15 -17.01
C THR A 331 1.90 -0.84 -18.49
N ASP A 332 1.40 0.31 -18.97
CA ASP A 332 1.31 0.63 -20.40
C ASP A 332 1.72 2.07 -20.75
N SER A 333 2.15 2.87 -19.76
CA SER A 333 2.42 4.31 -19.85
C SER A 333 1.21 5.19 -20.17
N LEU A 334 0.01 4.62 -20.30
CA LEU A 334 -1.21 5.33 -20.70
C LEU A 334 -2.19 5.46 -19.53
N THR A 335 -2.30 4.43 -18.71
CA THR A 335 -3.17 4.37 -17.54
C THR A 335 -2.33 4.43 -16.28
N TRP A 336 -2.59 5.43 -15.44
CA TRP A 336 -1.79 5.71 -14.24
C TRP A 336 -2.66 5.66 -12.99
N GLU A 337 -2.27 4.82 -12.04
CA GLU A 337 -2.94 4.64 -10.75
C GLU A 337 -2.15 5.33 -9.63
N ASN A 338 -2.82 6.12 -8.80
CA ASN A 338 -2.19 6.79 -7.67
C ASN A 338 -1.92 5.80 -6.53
N LEU A 339 -0.64 5.52 -6.24
CA LEU A 339 -0.23 4.64 -5.14
C LEU A 339 -0.18 5.33 -3.78
N THR A 340 -0.13 6.67 -3.76
CA THR A 340 -0.17 7.46 -2.52
C THR A 340 -1.59 7.74 -2.02
N SER A 341 -2.59 7.52 -2.88
CA SER A 341 -3.99 7.54 -2.46
C SER A 341 -4.29 6.33 -1.59
N ARG A 342 -4.58 6.55 -0.31
CA ARG A 342 -4.92 5.49 0.63
C ARG A 342 -6.43 5.34 0.74
N THR A 343 -6.90 4.11 0.63
CA THR A 343 -8.31 3.75 0.83
C THR A 343 -8.66 3.75 2.30
N VAL A 344 -9.63 4.57 2.68
CA VAL A 344 -10.28 4.46 3.99
C VAL A 344 -11.45 3.48 3.85
N VAL A 345 -11.36 2.36 4.57
CA VAL A 345 -12.44 1.37 4.60
C VAL A 345 -13.47 1.81 5.65
N PRO A 346 -14.78 1.65 5.40
CA PRO A 346 -15.79 1.92 6.41
C PRO A 346 -15.57 1.10 7.68
N ASP A 347 -15.87 1.71 8.83
CA ASP A 347 -15.95 0.97 10.09
C ASP A 347 -17.20 0.11 10.10
N ALA A 348 -17.04 -1.20 9.89
CA ALA A 348 -18.13 -2.14 9.72
C ALA A 348 -17.99 -3.33 10.67
N CYS A 349 -19.14 -3.82 11.15
CA CYS A 349 -19.25 -5.06 11.91
C CYS A 349 -18.97 -6.30 11.05
N ARG A 350 -19.30 -6.22 9.74
CA ARG A 350 -19.27 -7.36 8.82
C ARG A 350 -19.14 -6.86 7.38
N PHE A 351 -18.39 -7.63 6.59
CA PHE A 351 -18.26 -7.48 5.14
C PHE A 351 -18.92 -8.68 4.45
N TYR A 352 -19.52 -8.46 3.29
CA TYR A 352 -20.13 -9.53 2.51
C TYR A 352 -20.14 -9.18 1.02
N THR A 353 -20.14 -10.22 0.20
CA THR A 353 -20.27 -10.13 -1.25
C THR A 353 -21.68 -10.49 -1.67
N PHE A 354 -22.26 -9.68 -2.56
CA PHE A 354 -23.59 -9.93 -3.13
C PHE A 354 -23.65 -9.26 -4.51
N ASN A 355 -24.11 -9.99 -5.53
CA ASN A 355 -24.17 -9.53 -6.92
C ASN A 355 -22.86 -8.86 -7.42
N ASP A 356 -21.72 -9.50 -7.16
CA ASP A 356 -20.38 -9.01 -7.53
C ASP A 356 -20.04 -7.63 -6.96
N GLN A 357 -20.67 -7.23 -5.85
CA GLN A 357 -20.39 -6.01 -5.10
C GLN A 357 -20.00 -6.34 -3.67
N LEU A 358 -19.10 -5.54 -3.12
CA LEU A 358 -18.69 -5.62 -1.73
C LEU A 358 -19.57 -4.68 -0.91
N TYR A 359 -20.08 -5.17 0.21
CA TYR A 359 -20.84 -4.37 1.15
C TYR A 359 -20.19 -4.40 2.52
N ALA A 360 -20.28 -3.27 3.22
CA ALA A 360 -19.82 -3.13 4.60
C ALA A 360 -20.98 -2.64 5.49
N ALA A 361 -21.38 -3.49 6.42
CA ALA A 361 -22.45 -3.22 7.37
C ALA A 361 -21.92 -2.59 8.66
N SER A 362 -22.29 -1.35 8.93
CA SER A 362 -21.97 -0.64 10.17
C SER A 362 -23.22 -0.45 11.04
N ARG A 363 -23.04 0.17 12.21
CA ARG A 363 -24.13 0.48 13.16
C ARG A 363 -25.08 1.53 12.57
N GLY A 364 -26.04 1.07 11.77
CA GLY A 364 -27.05 1.91 11.11
C GLY A 364 -26.61 2.53 9.79
N LEU A 365 -25.47 2.11 9.23
CA LEU A 365 -24.99 2.55 7.92
C LEU A 365 -24.68 1.32 7.06
N LEU A 366 -24.95 1.44 5.77
CA LEU A 366 -24.62 0.43 4.78
C LEU A 366 -23.79 1.05 3.67
N TRP A 367 -22.63 0.46 3.42
CA TRP A 367 -21.73 0.91 2.37
C TRP A 367 -21.66 -0.14 1.28
N ARG A 368 -21.45 0.30 0.05
CA ARG A 368 -21.24 -0.55 -1.13
C ARG A 368 -19.97 -0.12 -1.85
N ALA A 369 -19.34 -1.07 -2.52
CA ALA A 369 -18.12 -0.86 -3.29
C ALA A 369 -18.08 -1.80 -4.51
N ASN A 370 -17.74 -1.24 -5.67
CA ASN A 370 -17.38 -2.02 -6.88
C ASN A 370 -15.87 -2.32 -6.92
N ASP A 371 -15.09 -1.45 -6.29
CA ASP A 371 -13.69 -1.65 -5.99
C ASP A 371 -13.50 -1.31 -4.50
N ILE A 372 -12.65 -2.04 -3.80
CA ILE A 372 -12.38 -1.83 -2.38
C ILE A 372 -11.90 -0.41 -2.09
N LYS A 373 -11.40 0.32 -3.09
CA LYS A 373 -10.99 1.72 -2.99
C LYS A 373 -12.14 2.72 -2.94
N ASP A 374 -13.28 2.35 -3.53
CA ASP A 374 -14.36 3.27 -3.86
C ASP A 374 -15.64 2.86 -3.13
N TRP A 375 -15.76 3.33 -1.89
CA TRP A 375 -16.93 3.12 -1.05
C TRP A 375 -17.96 4.23 -1.23
N GLU A 376 -19.20 3.83 -1.49
CA GLU A 376 -20.35 4.73 -1.42
C GLU A 376 -21.22 4.40 -0.21
N LEU A 377 -21.66 5.45 0.50
CA LEU A 377 -22.65 5.31 1.56
C LEU A 377 -24.03 5.22 0.94
N LEU A 378 -24.75 4.12 1.19
CA LEU A 378 -26.12 3.98 0.73
C LEU A 378 -27.07 4.86 1.59
N PRO A 379 -28.10 5.49 1.00
CA PRO A 379 -28.92 6.51 1.67
C PRO A 379 -29.62 6.03 2.94
N ALA A 380 -29.70 6.90 3.95
CA ALA A 380 -30.34 6.65 5.25
C ALA A 380 -31.89 6.51 5.23
N THR A 381 -32.53 6.52 4.05
CA THR A 381 -33.97 6.30 3.90
C THR A 381 -34.37 4.83 4.08
N THR A 382 -33.40 3.95 4.31
CA THR A 382 -33.61 2.57 4.72
C THR A 382 -34.20 2.53 6.15
N PRO A 383 -35.44 2.09 6.35
CA PRO A 383 -36.07 1.97 7.69
C PRO A 383 -35.48 0.82 8.55
N LEU A 384 -34.24 0.42 8.28
CA LEU A 384 -33.60 -0.70 8.95
C LEU A 384 -33.38 -0.38 10.44
N PRO A 385 -33.67 -1.32 11.35
CA PRO A 385 -33.31 -1.16 12.75
C PRO A 385 -31.81 -0.88 12.87
N ALA A 386 -31.43 0.14 13.67
CA ALA A 386 -30.04 0.31 14.05
C ALA A 386 -29.48 -1.02 14.60
N GLN A 387 -28.21 -1.33 14.33
CA GLN A 387 -27.56 -2.63 14.63
C GLN A 387 -28.20 -3.91 14.02
N GLY A 388 -29.37 -3.85 13.37
CA GLY A 388 -29.92 -4.99 12.60
C GLY A 388 -29.06 -5.34 11.39
N ILE A 389 -28.42 -4.33 10.79
CA ILE A 389 -27.54 -4.48 9.62
C ILE A 389 -26.32 -5.37 9.91
N CYS A 390 -25.81 -5.41 11.16
CA CYS A 390 -24.70 -6.30 11.51
C CYS A 390 -25.10 -7.79 11.50
N SER A 391 -26.41 -8.10 11.40
CA SER A 391 -26.95 -9.45 11.20
C SER A 391 -27.36 -9.74 9.75
N LEU A 392 -26.97 -8.90 8.79
CA LEU A 392 -27.35 -9.10 7.40
C LEU A 392 -26.83 -10.43 6.83
N VAL A 393 -27.66 -11.06 5.98
CA VAL A 393 -27.33 -12.28 5.26
C VAL A 393 -27.77 -12.19 3.80
N ALA A 394 -26.91 -12.60 2.87
CA ALA A 394 -27.25 -12.82 1.48
C ALA A 394 -27.80 -14.23 1.30
N HIS A 395 -28.97 -14.36 0.70
CA HIS A 395 -29.63 -15.65 0.46
C HIS A 395 -30.43 -15.60 -0.86
N GLY A 396 -30.10 -16.50 -1.79
CA GLY A 396 -30.64 -16.44 -3.15
C GLY A 396 -30.31 -15.10 -3.81
N GLU A 397 -31.31 -14.46 -4.42
CA GLU A 397 -31.18 -13.17 -5.10
C GLU A 397 -31.49 -11.97 -4.18
N LYS A 398 -31.44 -12.16 -2.85
CA LYS A 398 -31.85 -11.14 -1.87
C LYS A 398 -30.89 -11.02 -0.70
N LEU A 399 -30.84 -9.82 -0.15
CA LEU A 399 -30.31 -9.52 1.17
C LEU A 399 -31.44 -9.54 2.19
N TYR A 400 -31.16 -10.02 3.40
CA TYR A 400 -32.10 -10.08 4.51
C TYR A 400 -31.53 -9.43 5.76
N VAL A 401 -32.36 -8.66 6.46
CA VAL A 401 -32.10 -8.14 7.81
C VAL A 401 -33.23 -8.64 8.72
N VAL A 402 -32.86 -9.31 9.80
CA VAL A 402 -33.78 -10.03 10.68
C VAL A 402 -33.60 -9.52 12.11
N GLY A 403 -34.62 -8.91 12.70
CA GLY A 403 -34.55 -8.34 14.05
C GLY A 403 -33.59 -7.14 14.18
N GLY A 404 -33.02 -6.93 15.37
CA GLY A 404 -32.06 -5.85 15.63
C GLY A 404 -32.38 -5.00 16.86
N PHE A 405 -31.61 -3.91 17.05
CA PHE A 405 -31.68 -3.05 18.22
C PHE A 405 -31.76 -1.56 17.83
N ALA A 406 -32.96 -1.01 17.82
CA ALA A 406 -33.20 0.37 17.37
C ALA A 406 -32.96 1.44 18.45
N GLY A 407 -32.57 1.04 19.67
CA GLY A 407 -32.31 1.96 20.79
C GLY A 407 -32.59 1.29 22.14
N PRO A 408 -32.31 1.96 23.27
CA PRO A 408 -32.45 1.38 24.62
C PRO A 408 -33.82 0.72 24.84
N GLY A 409 -33.83 -0.61 25.01
CA GLY A 409 -35.05 -1.41 25.21
C GLY A 409 -35.86 -1.70 23.95
N ASP A 410 -35.46 -1.20 22.77
CA ASP A 410 -36.16 -1.38 21.49
C ASP A 410 -35.51 -2.50 20.66
N PHE A 411 -35.81 -3.74 21.05
CA PHE A 411 -35.45 -4.94 20.30
C PHE A 411 -36.53 -5.30 19.27
N ARG A 412 -36.08 -5.63 18.07
CA ARG A 412 -36.95 -5.89 16.93
C ARG A 412 -37.01 -7.37 16.56
N ARG A 413 -38.05 -7.71 15.81
CA ARG A 413 -38.33 -9.04 15.20
C ARG A 413 -39.09 -8.89 13.89
N ASP A 414 -38.84 -7.79 13.21
CA ASP A 414 -39.22 -7.57 11.83
C ASP A 414 -38.20 -8.26 10.91
N VAL A 415 -38.63 -8.59 9.70
CA VAL A 415 -37.77 -9.11 8.63
C VAL A 415 -37.90 -8.17 7.45
N TRP A 416 -36.75 -7.73 6.96
CA TRP A 416 -36.61 -6.86 5.82
C TRP A 416 -35.83 -7.59 4.73
N SER A 417 -36.19 -7.34 3.47
CA SER A 417 -35.45 -7.86 2.31
C SER A 417 -35.16 -6.78 1.27
N SER A 418 -34.10 -6.99 0.50
CA SER A 418 -33.70 -6.11 -0.59
C SER A 418 -33.03 -6.91 -1.72
N THR A 419 -33.09 -6.41 -2.95
CA THR A 419 -32.40 -6.99 -4.12
C THR A 419 -31.18 -6.17 -4.56
N ASP A 420 -31.00 -4.95 -4.00
CA ASP A 420 -29.97 -3.98 -4.40
C ASP A 420 -29.19 -3.42 -3.19
N GLY A 421 -29.68 -3.64 -1.97
CA GLY A 421 -29.17 -3.06 -0.73
C GLY A 421 -29.58 -1.60 -0.49
N GLU A 422 -30.26 -0.97 -1.44
CA GLU A 422 -30.73 0.42 -1.38
C GLU A 422 -32.21 0.48 -1.00
N THR A 423 -33.03 -0.31 -1.69
CA THR A 423 -34.48 -0.36 -1.49
C THR A 423 -34.83 -1.56 -0.63
N TRP A 424 -35.39 -1.30 0.55
CA TRP A 424 -35.73 -2.34 1.52
C TRP A 424 -37.25 -2.42 1.73
N GLU A 425 -37.76 -3.65 1.69
CA GLU A 425 -39.16 -3.98 1.95
C GLU A 425 -39.30 -4.76 3.26
N GLN A 426 -40.21 -4.33 4.15
CA GLN A 426 -40.56 -5.11 5.34
C GLN A 426 -41.48 -6.25 4.94
N ILE A 427 -40.94 -7.47 4.91
CA ILE A 427 -41.67 -8.66 4.44
C ILE A 427 -42.41 -9.38 5.57
N LEU A 428 -42.03 -9.17 6.83
CA LEU A 428 -42.67 -9.79 7.99
C LEU A 428 -42.54 -8.93 9.26
N SER A 429 -43.64 -8.71 10.00
CA SER A 429 -43.62 -8.12 11.34
C SER A 429 -44.95 -8.37 12.09
N PRO A 430 -44.93 -8.96 13.30
CA PRO A 430 -43.79 -9.60 13.96
C PRO A 430 -43.51 -11.00 13.37
N ALA A 431 -42.23 -11.38 13.34
CA ALA A 431 -41.82 -12.76 13.13
C ALA A 431 -42.14 -13.64 14.37
N PRO A 432 -42.18 -14.98 14.24
CA PRO A 432 -42.63 -15.87 15.33
C PRO A 432 -41.67 -15.96 16.52
N PHE A 433 -40.41 -15.57 16.36
CA PHE A 433 -39.42 -15.55 17.43
C PHE A 433 -39.51 -14.30 18.32
N SER A 434 -38.92 -14.39 19.52
CA SER A 434 -38.78 -13.24 20.44
C SER A 434 -37.90 -12.13 19.84
N SER A 435 -38.25 -10.86 20.11
CA SER A 435 -37.44 -9.68 19.78
C SER A 435 -36.01 -9.82 20.30
N ARG A 436 -35.01 -9.61 19.43
CA ARG A 436 -33.59 -9.85 19.76
C ARG A 436 -32.63 -9.09 18.84
N ALA A 437 -31.38 -8.98 19.28
CA ALA A 437 -30.23 -8.56 18.48
C ALA A 437 -29.05 -9.52 18.67
N ASN A 438 -27.95 -9.30 17.95
CA ASN A 438 -26.72 -10.10 18.04
C ASN A 438 -26.90 -11.60 17.71
N GLN A 439 -27.94 -11.95 16.96
CA GLN A 439 -28.11 -13.29 16.38
C GLN A 439 -27.10 -13.53 15.26
N THR A 440 -26.74 -14.80 15.07
CA THR A 440 -25.98 -15.20 13.88
C THR A 440 -26.96 -15.52 12.76
N MET A 441 -26.74 -14.92 11.60
CA MET A 441 -27.45 -15.23 10.36
C MET A 441 -26.49 -15.91 9.37
N VAL A 442 -26.93 -17.02 8.76
CA VAL A 442 -26.18 -17.76 7.73
C VAL A 442 -27.12 -18.34 6.66
N SER A 443 -26.69 -18.29 5.40
CA SER A 443 -27.35 -18.96 4.28
C SER A 443 -26.69 -20.32 4.07
N PHE A 444 -27.45 -21.40 4.22
CA PHE A 444 -26.93 -22.77 4.09
C PHE A 444 -28.03 -23.73 3.65
N ASN A 445 -27.72 -24.62 2.71
CA ASN A 445 -28.66 -25.62 2.17
C ASN A 445 -30.02 -25.04 1.74
N GLY A 446 -30.00 -23.90 1.05
CA GLY A 446 -31.22 -23.28 0.55
C GLY A 446 -32.13 -22.68 1.64
N LYS A 447 -31.61 -22.47 2.85
CA LYS A 447 -32.32 -21.79 3.94
C LYS A 447 -31.49 -20.65 4.54
N ILE A 448 -32.20 -19.68 5.07
CA ILE A 448 -31.74 -18.67 6.02
C ILE A 448 -31.85 -19.28 7.41
N TRP A 449 -30.74 -19.33 8.14
CA TRP A 449 -30.67 -19.81 9.51
C TRP A 449 -30.40 -18.65 10.45
N MET A 450 -31.20 -18.51 11.50
CA MET A 450 -31.02 -17.60 12.62
C MET A 450 -30.68 -18.40 13.88
N ILE A 451 -29.53 -18.12 14.48
CA ILE A 451 -29.02 -18.84 15.65
C ILE A 451 -28.80 -17.87 16.81
N GLY A 452 -29.51 -18.11 17.92
CA GLY A 452 -29.33 -17.41 19.19
C GLY A 452 -29.80 -15.94 19.19
N GLY A 453 -28.97 -15.05 19.75
CA GLY A 453 -29.27 -13.63 19.97
C GLY A 453 -29.56 -13.29 21.45
N ASN A 454 -29.80 -12.02 21.75
CA ASN A 454 -30.16 -11.54 23.10
C ASN A 454 -31.02 -10.27 23.11
N ASP A 455 -31.63 -9.97 24.27
CA ASP A 455 -32.47 -8.79 24.53
C ASP A 455 -32.08 -8.01 25.81
N LEU A 456 -30.78 -7.99 26.16
CA LEU A 456 -30.17 -7.54 27.43
C LEU A 456 -30.40 -8.44 28.64
N PHE A 457 -31.55 -9.09 28.76
CA PHE A 457 -31.91 -9.89 29.94
C PHE A 457 -31.81 -11.39 29.68
N THR A 458 -32.09 -11.79 28.44
CA THR A 458 -32.16 -13.17 28.01
C THR A 458 -31.16 -13.41 26.89
N THR A 459 -30.39 -14.49 26.99
CA THR A 459 -29.67 -15.05 25.84
C THR A 459 -30.52 -16.17 25.27
N PHE A 460 -30.84 -16.08 23.98
CA PHE A 460 -31.63 -17.09 23.30
C PHE A 460 -30.72 -18.19 22.76
N GLU A 461 -31.20 -19.43 22.83
CA GLU A 461 -30.52 -20.62 22.30
C GLU A 461 -31.28 -21.25 21.13
N GLU A 462 -32.48 -20.75 20.86
CA GLU A 462 -33.34 -21.21 19.78
C GLU A 462 -32.70 -20.98 18.41
N VAL A 463 -32.99 -21.91 17.51
CA VAL A 463 -32.63 -21.81 16.11
C VAL A 463 -33.88 -21.79 15.26
N TRP A 464 -33.88 -20.89 14.29
CA TRP A 464 -34.99 -20.68 13.37
C TRP A 464 -34.47 -20.78 11.95
N ALA A 465 -35.24 -21.40 11.06
CA ALA A 465 -34.91 -21.51 9.65
C ALA A 465 -36.06 -21.02 8.78
N SER A 466 -35.73 -20.46 7.62
CA SER A 466 -36.70 -20.03 6.62
C SER A 466 -36.12 -20.15 5.21
N THR A 467 -36.94 -20.44 4.21
CA THR A 467 -36.51 -20.42 2.80
C THR A 467 -36.71 -19.07 2.13
N ASP A 468 -37.55 -18.19 2.71
CA ASP A 468 -38.01 -16.95 2.06
C ASP A 468 -38.00 -15.72 2.97
N GLY A 469 -37.75 -15.90 4.27
CA GLY A 469 -37.79 -14.86 5.30
C GLY A 469 -39.20 -14.57 5.84
N ILE A 470 -40.23 -15.26 5.35
CA ILE A 470 -41.64 -15.09 5.75
C ILE A 470 -42.10 -16.26 6.60
N GLU A 471 -41.91 -17.49 6.12
CA GLU A 471 -42.28 -18.70 6.85
C GLU A 471 -41.07 -19.20 7.65
N TRP A 472 -41.19 -19.17 8.98
CA TRP A 472 -40.12 -19.55 9.90
C TRP A 472 -40.50 -20.78 10.71
N GLU A 473 -39.61 -21.77 10.71
CA GLU A 473 -39.73 -22.97 11.54
C GLU A 473 -38.66 -22.95 12.64
N GLN A 474 -39.04 -23.30 13.86
CA GLN A 474 -38.08 -23.54 14.93
C GLN A 474 -37.45 -24.92 14.73
N VAL A 475 -36.13 -24.98 14.79
CA VAL A 475 -35.35 -26.20 14.56
C VAL A 475 -34.60 -26.57 15.84
N ASP A 476 -34.77 -27.81 16.29
CA ASP A 476 -33.99 -28.35 17.39
C ASP A 476 -32.60 -28.76 16.88
N LEU A 477 -31.55 -28.16 17.45
CA LEU A 477 -30.18 -28.55 17.14
C LEU A 477 -29.77 -29.76 17.97
N LEU A 478 -29.68 -30.92 17.32
CA LEU A 478 -29.22 -32.14 17.97
C LEU A 478 -27.69 -32.12 18.03
N GLY A 479 -27.14 -32.00 19.24
CA GLY A 479 -25.70 -32.15 19.49
C GLY A 479 -24.87 -30.86 19.55
N LEU A 480 -25.47 -29.67 19.33
CA LEU A 480 -24.77 -28.39 19.48
C LEU A 480 -25.02 -27.80 20.89
N PRO A 481 -24.00 -27.65 21.76
CA PRO A 481 -24.15 -26.98 23.04
C PRO A 481 -24.15 -25.46 22.83
N THR A 482 -25.31 -24.84 22.74
CA THR A 482 -25.44 -23.39 22.48
C THR A 482 -25.14 -22.51 23.68
N SER A 483 -25.23 -23.04 24.90
CA SER A 483 -25.04 -22.32 26.15
C SER A 483 -23.55 -22.02 26.42
N ARG A 484 -23.23 -20.79 26.88
CA ARG A 484 -21.91 -20.37 27.41
C ARG A 484 -20.71 -20.38 26.44
N ILE A 485 -20.96 -20.33 25.13
CA ILE A 485 -19.91 -20.13 24.13
C ILE A 485 -19.85 -18.66 23.71
N PHE A 486 -18.66 -18.06 23.77
CA PHE A 486 -18.37 -16.68 23.35
C PHE A 486 -17.63 -16.69 22.00
N HIS A 487 -17.59 -15.53 21.33
CA HIS A 487 -16.86 -15.34 20.06
C HIS A 487 -17.20 -16.40 18.99
N LYS A 488 -18.50 -16.62 18.78
CA LYS A 488 -19.04 -17.62 17.85
C LYS A 488 -18.82 -17.18 16.40
N GLN A 489 -18.23 -18.03 15.58
CA GLN A 489 -18.19 -17.89 14.13
C GLN A 489 -18.90 -19.07 13.48
N PHE A 490 -19.79 -18.76 12.54
CA PHE A 490 -20.47 -19.74 11.69
C PHE A 490 -20.08 -19.49 10.24
N PHE A 491 -19.73 -20.54 9.52
CA PHE A 491 -19.27 -20.45 8.14
C PHE A 491 -19.56 -21.75 7.40
N VAL A 492 -19.67 -21.68 6.07
CA VAL A 492 -19.87 -22.86 5.22
C VAL A 492 -18.51 -23.29 4.68
N PHE A 493 -18.17 -24.57 4.85
CA PHE A 493 -16.92 -25.15 4.37
C PHE A 493 -17.09 -26.65 4.08
N ASN A 494 -16.61 -27.09 2.92
CA ASN A 494 -16.75 -28.47 2.43
C ASN A 494 -18.19 -29.01 2.55
N ASP A 495 -19.15 -28.24 2.02
CA ASP A 495 -20.60 -28.54 2.02
C ASP A 495 -21.23 -28.75 3.40
N LYS A 496 -20.54 -28.34 4.46
CA LYS A 496 -21.05 -28.35 5.83
C LYS A 496 -21.16 -26.94 6.38
N LEU A 497 -22.14 -26.73 7.25
CA LEU A 497 -22.15 -25.58 8.13
C LEU A 497 -21.28 -25.89 9.34
N TRP A 498 -20.26 -25.06 9.53
CA TRP A 498 -19.33 -25.15 10.64
C TRP A 498 -19.62 -24.08 11.68
N PHE A 499 -19.23 -24.39 12.89
CA PHE A 499 -19.26 -23.53 14.06
C PHE A 499 -17.93 -23.67 14.79
N ILE A 500 -17.30 -22.54 15.14
CA ILE A 500 -16.16 -22.46 16.05
C ILE A 500 -16.47 -21.40 17.11
N GLY A 501 -16.15 -21.67 18.37
CA GLY A 501 -16.28 -20.69 19.45
C GLY A 501 -15.51 -21.08 20.71
N ILE A 502 -15.49 -20.18 21.70
CA ILE A 502 -14.72 -20.33 22.93
C ILE A 502 -15.65 -20.58 24.13
N TYR A 503 -15.42 -21.67 24.85
CA TYR A 503 -16.22 -22.07 26.02
C TYR A 503 -15.64 -21.51 27.33
N GLY A 504 -16.49 -20.96 28.21
CA GLY A 504 -16.15 -20.68 29.62
C GLY A 504 -15.47 -19.34 29.95
N THR A 505 -15.31 -19.06 31.27
CA THR A 505 -14.74 -17.80 31.82
C THR A 505 -13.39 -17.97 32.54
N ALA A 506 -12.85 -19.19 32.64
CA ALA A 506 -11.65 -19.49 33.45
C ALA A 506 -10.60 -20.31 32.69
N GLU A 507 -11.02 -21.23 31.82
CA GLU A 507 -10.18 -21.93 30.84
C GLU A 507 -10.88 -21.77 29.48
N GLN A 508 -10.24 -21.04 28.56
CA GLN A 508 -10.79 -20.76 27.23
C GLN A 508 -10.67 -22.02 26.36
N GLU A 509 -11.61 -22.96 26.47
CA GLU A 509 -11.58 -24.17 25.64
C GLU A 509 -12.21 -23.88 24.28
N LEU A 510 -11.43 -24.01 23.21
CA LEU A 510 -11.89 -23.84 21.85
C LEU A 510 -12.70 -25.07 21.43
N VAL A 511 -13.91 -24.84 20.91
CA VAL A 511 -14.80 -25.92 20.46
C VAL A 511 -15.23 -25.70 19.01
N ALA A 512 -15.32 -26.80 18.27
CA ALA A 512 -15.84 -26.81 16.91
C ALA A 512 -16.91 -27.88 16.71
N TYR A 513 -17.88 -27.55 15.87
CA TYR A 513 -18.93 -28.48 15.46
C TYR A 513 -19.23 -28.27 13.97
N SER A 514 -19.63 -29.33 13.28
CA SER A 514 -20.10 -29.25 11.90
C SER A 514 -21.43 -29.98 11.72
N THR A 515 -22.17 -29.58 10.69
CA THR A 515 -23.39 -30.24 10.27
C THR A 515 -23.52 -30.24 8.74
N ALA A 516 -23.95 -31.36 8.18
CA ALA A 516 -24.20 -31.48 6.75
C ALA A 516 -25.64 -31.06 6.37
N ASP A 517 -26.56 -31.07 7.32
CA ASP A 517 -28.00 -30.81 7.11
C ASP A 517 -28.51 -29.54 7.80
N GLY A 518 -27.72 -28.95 8.71
CA GLY A 518 -28.10 -27.80 9.52
C GLY A 518 -28.73 -28.16 10.87
N VAL A 519 -28.99 -29.45 11.12
CA VAL A 519 -29.81 -29.95 12.23
C VAL A 519 -29.00 -30.86 13.16
N THR A 520 -28.29 -31.82 12.58
CA THR A 520 -27.50 -32.81 13.31
C THR A 520 -26.05 -32.35 13.36
N TRP A 521 -25.60 -31.95 14.55
CA TRP A 521 -24.26 -31.42 14.77
C TRP A 521 -23.37 -32.49 15.40
N GLN A 522 -22.14 -32.57 14.90
CA GLN A 522 -21.10 -33.43 15.44
C GLN A 522 -19.91 -32.58 15.89
N PRO A 523 -19.24 -32.94 17.00
CA PRO A 523 -18.03 -32.26 17.43
C PRO A 523 -16.91 -32.50 16.43
N GLU A 524 -16.11 -31.46 16.20
CA GLU A 524 -14.93 -31.49 15.35
C GLU A 524 -13.67 -31.28 16.20
N VAL A 525 -12.57 -31.91 15.80
CA VAL A 525 -11.28 -31.78 16.50
C VAL A 525 -10.49 -30.67 15.83
N LEU A 526 -9.89 -29.77 16.62
CA LEU A 526 -9.07 -28.65 16.16
C LEU A 526 -7.61 -28.87 16.56
N ASN A 527 -6.92 -29.78 15.88
CA ASN A 527 -5.51 -30.06 16.14
C ASN A 527 -4.66 -28.83 15.83
N ASP A 528 -3.71 -28.53 16.73
CA ASP A 528 -2.69 -27.49 16.57
C ASP A 528 -3.23 -26.05 16.40
N LEU A 529 -4.50 -25.83 16.72
CA LEU A 529 -5.13 -24.50 16.72
C LEU A 529 -5.18 -23.93 18.14
N VAL A 530 -4.47 -22.82 18.36
CA VAL A 530 -4.48 -22.09 19.64
C VAL A 530 -5.08 -20.71 19.45
N ILE A 531 -6.21 -20.45 20.12
CA ILE A 531 -6.91 -19.16 20.09
C ILE A 531 -7.08 -18.65 21.52
N THR A 532 -6.66 -17.41 21.76
CA THR A 532 -6.72 -16.77 23.10
C THR A 532 -7.50 -15.45 23.06
N GLY A 533 -8.70 -15.46 22.46
CA GLY A 533 -9.56 -14.27 22.37
C GLY A 533 -10.38 -14.17 21.08
N ASN A 534 -10.55 -12.95 20.57
CA ASN A 534 -11.25 -12.70 19.31
C ASN A 534 -10.51 -13.34 18.14
N PHE A 535 -11.25 -13.82 17.14
CA PHE A 535 -10.67 -14.30 15.89
C PHE A 535 -11.59 -13.99 14.70
N ALA A 536 -10.98 -13.92 13.52
CA ALA A 536 -11.68 -13.87 12.23
C ALA A 536 -11.34 -15.14 11.42
N ILE A 537 -12.28 -15.62 10.62
CA ILE A 537 -12.07 -16.79 9.77
C ILE A 537 -12.69 -16.57 8.41
N THR A 538 -12.02 -17.02 7.35
CA THR A 538 -12.56 -17.02 5.99
C THR A 538 -12.08 -18.22 5.20
N PHE A 539 -12.65 -18.45 4.03
CA PHE A 539 -12.21 -19.48 3.09
C PHE A 539 -11.59 -18.82 1.86
N TYR A 540 -10.36 -19.22 1.52
CA TYR A 540 -9.65 -18.73 0.35
C TYR A 540 -8.70 -19.78 -0.18
N ASN A 541 -8.66 -19.93 -1.51
CA ASN A 541 -7.76 -20.86 -2.22
C ASN A 541 -7.76 -22.28 -1.62
N GLN A 542 -8.96 -22.86 -1.43
CA GLN A 542 -9.15 -24.22 -0.90
C GLN A 542 -8.71 -24.44 0.55
N LYS A 543 -8.40 -23.38 1.29
CA LYS A 543 -8.08 -23.44 2.72
C LYS A 543 -9.02 -22.53 3.53
N LEU A 544 -9.28 -22.93 4.76
CA LEU A 544 -9.68 -22.01 5.81
C LEU A 544 -8.46 -21.22 6.26
N TRP A 545 -8.66 -19.93 6.47
CA TRP A 545 -7.69 -19.01 7.04
C TRP A 545 -8.30 -18.43 8.31
N LEU A 546 -7.64 -18.62 9.44
CA LEU A 546 -8.06 -18.11 10.73
C LEU A 546 -7.02 -17.15 11.28
N PHE A 547 -7.50 -16.02 11.75
CA PHE A 547 -6.69 -14.97 12.33
C PHE A 547 -7.00 -14.85 13.81
N ASN A 548 -6.08 -15.33 14.67
CA ASN A 548 -6.19 -15.22 16.12
C ASN A 548 -5.72 -13.82 16.58
N ARG A 549 -6.64 -13.07 17.19
CA ARG A 549 -6.42 -11.70 17.71
C ARG A 549 -6.34 -11.68 19.24
N GLY A 550 -5.85 -12.76 19.84
CA GLY A 550 -5.65 -12.83 21.28
C GLY A 550 -4.64 -11.80 21.79
N THR A 551 -4.76 -11.39 23.05
CA THR A 551 -3.80 -10.43 23.64
C THR A 551 -2.47 -11.09 24.00
N THR A 552 -2.46 -12.40 24.24
CA THR A 552 -1.28 -13.17 24.68
C THR A 552 -0.70 -14.07 23.60
N HIS A 553 -1.47 -14.40 22.57
CA HIS A 553 -1.05 -15.22 21.43
C HIS A 553 -1.74 -14.70 20.17
N ARG A 554 -0.97 -14.39 19.13
CA ARG A 554 -1.43 -13.78 17.88
C ARG A 554 -0.82 -14.52 16.71
N ALA A 555 -1.65 -15.20 15.91
CA ALA A 555 -1.18 -16.06 14.84
C ALA A 555 -2.19 -16.11 13.68
N ILE A 556 -1.69 -16.36 12.48
CA ILE A 556 -2.49 -16.74 11.31
C ILE A 556 -2.33 -18.25 11.12
N TYR A 557 -3.47 -18.93 11.06
CA TYR A 557 -3.53 -20.36 10.81
C TYR A 557 -4.20 -20.63 9.47
N SER A 558 -3.79 -21.72 8.82
CA SER A 558 -4.53 -22.29 7.69
C SER A 558 -4.93 -23.74 7.93
N SER A 559 -6.00 -24.20 7.27
CA SER A 559 -6.43 -25.59 7.27
C SER A 559 -7.14 -25.98 5.99
N VAL A 560 -6.81 -27.15 5.42
CA VAL A 560 -7.47 -27.71 4.22
C VAL A 560 -8.71 -28.55 4.55
N ASP A 561 -8.87 -28.95 5.81
CA ASP A 561 -9.90 -29.89 6.26
C ASP A 561 -10.75 -29.37 7.43
N GLY A 562 -10.34 -28.26 8.04
CA GLY A 562 -10.96 -27.66 9.22
C GLY A 562 -10.56 -28.32 10.55
N SER A 563 -9.81 -29.41 10.50
CA SER A 563 -9.42 -30.19 11.68
C SER A 563 -7.94 -30.07 12.01
N ASN A 564 -7.06 -30.10 11.01
CA ASN A 564 -5.62 -29.97 11.19
C ASN A 564 -5.21 -28.56 10.76
N TRP A 565 -4.66 -27.79 11.71
CA TRP A 565 -4.29 -26.41 11.48
C TRP A 565 -2.77 -26.26 11.44
N THR A 566 -2.30 -25.39 10.56
CA THR A 566 -0.89 -25.02 10.47
C THR A 566 -0.77 -23.55 10.84
N ALA A 567 0.13 -23.21 11.78
CA ALA A 567 0.50 -21.82 12.03
C ALA A 567 1.37 -21.33 10.87
N GLU A 568 0.80 -20.47 10.03
CA GLU A 568 1.47 -19.89 8.86
C GLU A 568 2.31 -18.68 9.25
N TYR A 569 1.88 -17.94 10.28
CA TYR A 569 2.58 -16.77 10.78
C TYR A 569 2.28 -16.52 12.25
N GLU A 570 3.31 -16.16 13.01
CA GLU A 570 3.25 -15.87 14.45
C GLU A 570 3.51 -14.37 14.71
N ASN A 571 3.05 -13.86 15.85
CA ASN A 571 3.19 -12.46 16.27
C ASN A 571 2.53 -11.44 15.34
N VAL A 572 1.31 -11.75 14.92
CA VAL A 572 0.58 -10.87 14.02
C VAL A 572 0.19 -9.55 14.72
N PRO A 573 0.22 -8.38 14.05
CA PRO A 573 -0.17 -7.12 14.69
C PRO A 573 -1.60 -7.11 15.24
N PHE A 574 -1.79 -6.60 16.47
CA PHE A 574 -3.11 -6.61 17.13
C PHE A 574 -4.15 -5.68 16.46
N TRP A 575 -3.72 -4.68 15.67
CA TRP A 575 -4.66 -3.77 15.00
C TRP A 575 -5.43 -4.43 13.87
N LEU A 576 -4.95 -5.56 13.35
CA LEU A 576 -5.64 -6.32 12.32
C LEU A 576 -6.93 -6.91 12.89
N SER A 577 -8.04 -6.65 12.20
CA SER A 577 -9.38 -6.69 12.76
C SER A 577 -10.35 -7.62 12.01
N HIS A 578 -10.31 -7.59 10.68
CA HIS A 578 -11.20 -8.36 9.81
C HIS A 578 -10.42 -9.05 8.70
N LEU A 579 -10.92 -10.20 8.28
CA LEU A 579 -10.42 -11.02 7.18
C LEU A 579 -11.60 -11.35 6.27
N PHE A 580 -11.47 -11.10 4.96
CA PHE A 580 -12.49 -11.44 3.97
C PHE A 580 -11.86 -11.67 2.60
N VAL A 581 -12.63 -12.17 1.64
CA VAL A 581 -12.17 -12.37 0.26
C VAL A 581 -12.89 -11.41 -0.67
N TRP A 582 -12.14 -10.75 -1.54
CA TRP A 582 -12.66 -9.85 -2.57
C TRP A 582 -11.82 -9.96 -3.84
N ASN A 583 -12.47 -10.06 -5.02
CA ASN A 583 -11.80 -10.22 -6.32
C ASN A 583 -10.70 -11.30 -6.33
N ASP A 584 -10.99 -12.48 -5.76
CA ASP A 584 -10.04 -13.58 -5.59
C ASP A 584 -8.77 -13.21 -4.83
N GLN A 585 -8.87 -12.28 -3.87
CA GLN A 585 -7.78 -11.90 -2.98
C GLN A 585 -8.24 -11.98 -1.52
N LEU A 586 -7.39 -12.55 -0.67
CA LEU A 586 -7.60 -12.64 0.77
C LEU A 586 -7.26 -11.31 1.43
N THR A 587 -8.21 -10.47 1.78
CA THR A 587 -7.98 -9.11 2.29
C THR A 587 -8.04 -9.02 3.81
N VAL A 588 -7.12 -8.26 4.42
CA VAL A 588 -7.15 -7.90 5.84
C VAL A 588 -7.37 -6.40 6.04
N ILE A 589 -8.26 -6.09 6.98
CA ILE A 589 -8.48 -4.73 7.47
C ILE A 589 -7.87 -4.58 8.85
N GLY A 590 -7.13 -3.50 9.05
CA GLY A 590 -6.64 -3.07 10.36
C GLY A 590 -7.36 -1.80 10.81
N GLN A 591 -7.72 -1.75 12.09
CA GLN A 591 -8.23 -0.54 12.72
C GLN A 591 -7.06 0.35 13.13
N THR A 592 -7.11 1.64 12.81
CA THR A 592 -6.06 2.55 13.28
C THR A 592 -6.20 2.74 14.80
N LEU A 593 -5.08 2.74 15.52
CA LEU A 593 -5.06 3.11 16.94
C LEU A 593 -4.67 4.56 17.19
N GLN A 594 -5.29 5.17 18.20
CA GLN A 594 -4.81 6.37 18.86
C GLN A 594 -3.55 6.06 19.67
N PRO A 595 -2.75 7.10 19.99
CA PRO A 595 -1.81 6.99 21.11
C PRO A 595 -2.53 6.44 22.35
N GLY A 596 -1.96 5.40 22.97
CA GLY A 596 -2.46 4.81 24.22
C GLY A 596 -3.38 3.60 24.06
N GLY A 597 -3.39 2.96 22.89
CA GLY A 597 -4.06 1.67 22.70
C GLY A 597 -5.56 1.78 22.33
N SER A 598 -6.14 2.98 22.31
CA SER A 598 -7.57 3.16 22.04
C SER A 598 -7.87 3.24 20.54
N TRP A 599 -8.94 2.59 20.09
CA TRP A 599 -9.31 2.55 18.67
C TRP A 599 -9.71 3.93 18.15
N LEU A 600 -9.14 4.36 17.02
CA LEU A 600 -9.67 5.49 16.26
C LEU A 600 -11.00 5.04 15.64
N SER A 601 -12.11 5.47 16.24
CA SER A 601 -13.43 5.21 15.68
C SER A 601 -13.51 5.75 14.25
N GLY A 602 -13.91 4.91 13.29
CA GLY A 602 -14.19 5.34 11.93
C GLY A 602 -13.01 5.38 10.96
N VAL A 603 -11.83 4.83 11.30
CA VAL A 603 -10.68 4.76 10.37
C VAL A 603 -10.12 3.33 10.31
N ASN A 604 -10.57 2.58 9.31
CA ASN A 604 -10.00 1.30 8.92
C ASN A 604 -9.11 1.46 7.69
N ASP A 605 -8.01 0.74 7.65
CA ASP A 605 -7.14 0.64 6.47
C ASP A 605 -7.01 -0.79 6.00
N LEU A 606 -6.62 -0.91 4.74
CA LEU A 606 -6.13 -2.15 4.17
C LEU A 606 -4.67 -2.33 4.53
N TRP A 607 -4.35 -3.54 4.95
CA TRP A 607 -2.97 -3.96 5.22
C TRP A 607 -2.62 -5.09 4.26
N MET A 608 -1.35 -5.30 4.02
CA MET A 608 -0.80 -6.45 3.30
C MET A 608 0.53 -6.83 3.94
N GLN A 609 0.92 -8.09 3.79
CA GLN A 609 2.26 -8.53 4.14
C GLN A 609 3.13 -8.52 2.87
N ASP A 610 4.33 -7.96 2.95
CA ASP A 610 5.26 -7.89 1.81
C ASP A 610 6.16 -9.14 1.71
N ASN A 611 7.09 -9.13 0.75
CA ASN A 611 8.05 -10.23 0.55
C ASN A 611 9.06 -10.39 1.69
N ASP A 612 9.25 -9.36 2.52
CA ASP A 612 10.12 -9.38 3.69
C ASP A 612 9.35 -9.84 4.96
N LEU A 613 8.10 -10.29 4.78
CA LEU A 613 7.15 -10.66 5.84
C LEU A 613 6.76 -9.49 6.74
N GLU A 614 6.96 -8.25 6.30
CA GLU A 614 6.56 -7.04 7.02
C GLU A 614 5.13 -6.62 6.67
N TRP A 615 4.34 -6.24 7.67
CA TRP A 615 3.00 -5.70 7.48
C TRP A 615 3.06 -4.23 7.08
N ARG A 616 2.49 -3.91 5.92
CA ARG A 616 2.42 -2.54 5.37
C ARG A 616 0.99 -2.18 5.03
N ARG A 617 0.66 -0.90 5.04
CA ARG A 617 -0.62 -0.45 4.49
C ARG A 617 -0.63 -0.69 2.98
N ALA A 618 -1.70 -1.29 2.49
CA ALA A 618 -1.86 -1.57 1.07
C ALA A 618 -2.23 -0.27 0.33
N SER A 619 -1.55 0.02 -0.79
CA SER A 619 -1.94 1.10 -1.73
C SER A 619 -3.02 0.67 -2.71
N VAL A 620 -3.18 -0.64 -2.88
CA VAL A 620 -4.15 -1.31 -3.74
C VAL A 620 -4.78 -2.45 -2.95
N GLY A 621 -6.00 -2.86 -3.28
CA GLY A 621 -6.66 -4.03 -2.68
C GLY A 621 -5.92 -5.36 -2.83
N LYS A 622 -4.70 -5.36 -3.38
CA LYS A 622 -3.88 -6.53 -3.60
C LYS A 622 -3.23 -6.97 -2.31
N PHE A 623 -3.88 -7.94 -1.68
CA PHE A 623 -3.25 -8.76 -0.67
C PHE A 623 -2.43 -9.86 -1.35
N ILE A 624 -1.12 -9.93 -1.05
CA ILE A 624 -0.25 -11.00 -1.54
C ILE A 624 0.28 -11.76 -0.33
N PHE A 625 -0.34 -12.89 0.01
CA PHE A 625 0.40 -13.95 0.69
C PHE A 625 1.14 -14.74 -0.39
N ARG A 626 2.47 -14.65 -0.42
CA ARG A 626 3.23 -15.78 -0.97
C ARG A 626 3.29 -16.83 0.13
N VAL A 627 2.39 -17.80 0.04
CA VAL A 627 2.60 -19.08 0.70
C VAL A 627 3.86 -19.64 0.05
N THR A 628 4.96 -19.72 0.79
CA THR A 628 6.15 -20.45 0.33
C THR A 628 5.74 -21.91 0.20
N ASP A 629 5.79 -22.43 -1.02
CA ASP A 629 5.60 -23.86 -1.29
C ASP A 629 6.57 -24.75 -0.51
#